data_AF-A0A8C6J657-F1
#
_entry.id   AF-A0A8C6J657-F1
#
_cell.length_a   1.000
_cell.length_b   1.000
_cell.length_c   1.000
_cell.angle_alpha   90.00
_cell.angle_beta   90.00
_cell.angle_gamma   90.00
#
_symmetry.space_group_name_H-M   'P 1'
#
loop_
_entity.id
_entity.type
_entity.pdbx_description
1 polymer ?
#
loop_
_entity_poly.entity_id
_entity_poly.type
_entity_poly.pdbx_seq_one_letter_code
_entity_poly.pdbx_strand_id
1 'polypeptide(L)'
;KYTNYLGECLTILLAFCPPALTLHFNKSESFFFNEAILSCKHKFSKSVSLRIEWKKIQSQGVSFVYYNSEFTGDLRGRAEMLNTGIRIRNVTRRDSGTYRCEISAKSEEGQRLGEATITLTVLVAPTTPVCEVPSSAMTGTVVQLSCKETEGSPPSEYQWYKNGVALLEKTATGNARAANVTYTMNKKSGTLLFNTVTKNDTGEYFCEASNGIGLSQKCSVKRMQVDDLNVSGIITAVVFVALVMASCGLGVYYAQKKGYFTSKKALPSKYPDAR
;
A
#
# COMPACT_ATOMS: atom_id res chain seq x y z
N LYS A 1 -32.90 -54.07 -30.84
CA LYS A 1 -33.17 -52.68 -31.26
C LYS A 1 -33.17 -51.84 -29.99
N TYR A 2 -31.99 -51.34 -29.64
CA TYR A 2 -31.80 -50.35 -28.59
C TYR A 2 -32.38 -49.00 -29.06
N THR A 3 -32.56 -48.12 -28.07
CA THR A 3 -32.72 -46.65 -28.11
C THR A 3 -34.14 -46.03 -28.13
N ASN A 4 -34.35 -45.22 -27.08
CA ASN A 4 -35.09 -43.95 -27.04
C ASN A 4 -36.62 -43.96 -26.84
N TYR A 5 -37.06 -44.12 -25.59
CA TYR A 5 -38.37 -43.60 -25.12
C TYR A 5 -38.33 -42.98 -23.69
N LEU A 6 -37.14 -42.68 -23.16
CA LEU A 6 -36.98 -41.89 -21.92
C LEU A 6 -36.85 -40.37 -22.18
N GLY A 7 -36.92 -39.95 -23.46
CA GLY A 7 -36.69 -38.57 -23.89
C GLY A 7 -37.92 -37.66 -23.94
N GLU A 8 -39.14 -38.19 -23.79
CA GLU A 8 -40.36 -37.39 -23.97
C GLU A 8 -41.01 -36.90 -22.67
N CYS A 9 -40.54 -37.37 -21.50
CA CYS A 9 -41.09 -36.93 -20.21
C CYS A 9 -40.34 -35.73 -19.59
N LEU A 10 -39.14 -35.39 -20.10
CA LEU A 10 -38.33 -34.28 -19.57
C LEU A 10 -38.62 -32.92 -20.24
N THR A 11 -39.33 -32.91 -21.36
CA THR A 11 -39.54 -31.70 -22.19
C THR A 11 -40.73 -30.85 -21.72
N ILE A 12 -41.57 -31.35 -20.81
CA ILE A 12 -42.84 -30.68 -20.42
C ILE A 12 -42.68 -29.82 -19.14
N LEU A 13 -41.57 -29.91 -18.41
CA LEU A 13 -41.36 -29.17 -17.14
C LEU A 13 -40.55 -27.87 -17.27
N LEU A 14 -40.20 -27.43 -18.48
CA LEU A 14 -39.48 -26.17 -18.71
C LEU A 14 -40.36 -25.04 -19.27
N ALA A 15 -41.67 -25.25 -19.38
CA ALA A 15 -42.62 -24.15 -19.60
C ALA A 15 -42.89 -23.45 -18.26
N PHE A 16 -42.78 -22.12 -18.24
CA PHE A 16 -42.94 -21.22 -17.07
C PHE A 16 -41.69 -20.94 -16.23
N CYS A 17 -40.56 -20.65 -16.86
CA CYS A 17 -39.68 -19.60 -16.32
C CYS A 17 -39.87 -18.36 -17.23
N PRO A 18 -40.45 -17.24 -16.74
CA PRO A 18 -40.45 -16.00 -17.53
C PRO A 18 -39.01 -15.64 -17.87
N PRO A 19 -38.72 -15.09 -19.06
CA PRO A 19 -37.35 -14.78 -19.44
C PRO A 19 -36.73 -13.87 -18.39
N ALA A 20 -35.73 -14.38 -17.66
CA ALA A 20 -34.87 -13.57 -16.83
C ALA A 20 -34.22 -12.55 -17.77
N LEU A 21 -34.67 -11.30 -17.68
CA LEU A 21 -34.21 -10.24 -18.55
C LEU A 21 -32.80 -9.87 -18.10
N THR A 22 -31.78 -10.40 -18.76
CA THR A 22 -30.38 -10.03 -18.53
C THR A 22 -30.19 -8.59 -18.95
N LEU A 23 -30.16 -7.67 -17.99
CA LEU A 23 -29.81 -6.27 -18.22
C LEU A 23 -28.29 -6.13 -18.22
N HIS A 24 -27.72 -5.95 -19.41
CA HIS A 24 -26.32 -5.51 -19.54
C HIS A 24 -26.23 -4.00 -19.26
N PHE A 25 -25.53 -3.62 -18.20
CA PHE A 25 -25.06 -2.26 -18.02
C PHE A 25 -23.59 -2.28 -17.61
N ASN A 26 -22.76 -1.71 -18.48
CA ASN A 26 -21.36 -1.42 -18.19
C ASN A 26 -21.25 0.10 -18.06
N LYS A 27 -21.07 0.60 -16.84
CA LYS A 27 -20.56 1.95 -16.62
C LYS A 27 -19.92 2.02 -15.23
N SER A 28 -18.59 2.07 -15.21
CA SER A 28 -17.87 2.67 -14.10
C SER A 28 -18.09 4.18 -14.20
N GLU A 29 -18.67 4.79 -13.18
CA GLU A 29 -18.75 6.25 -13.08
C GLU A 29 -17.80 6.70 -11.98
N SER A 30 -16.88 7.59 -12.34
CA SER A 30 -15.87 8.15 -11.46
C SER A 30 -16.24 9.59 -11.12
N PHE A 31 -16.31 9.93 -9.82
CA PHE A 31 -16.89 11.20 -9.37
C PHE A 31 -15.97 11.98 -8.44
N PHE A 32 -16.06 13.31 -8.54
CA PHE A 32 -15.34 14.27 -7.71
C PHE A 32 -16.20 14.75 -6.54
N PHE A 33 -15.75 14.37 -5.34
CA PHE A 33 -15.81 15.05 -4.05
C PHE A 33 -17.10 15.54 -3.38
N ASN A 34 -18.30 15.53 -3.97
CA ASN A 34 -19.49 15.95 -3.22
C ASN A 34 -20.71 15.03 -3.35
N GLU A 35 -20.92 14.42 -4.51
CA GLU A 35 -22.06 13.54 -4.73
C GLU A 35 -21.76 12.43 -5.74
N ALA A 36 -22.50 11.32 -5.63
CA ALA A 36 -22.49 10.22 -6.58
C ALA A 36 -23.93 9.86 -6.93
N ILE A 37 -24.23 9.66 -8.22
CA ILE A 37 -25.56 9.30 -8.69
C ILE A 37 -25.47 7.91 -9.33
N LEU A 38 -26.09 6.93 -8.69
CA LEU A 38 -26.17 5.57 -9.22
C LEU A 38 -27.48 5.42 -9.98
N SER A 39 -27.41 5.33 -11.30
CA SER A 39 -28.59 5.23 -12.16
C SER A 39 -28.98 3.77 -12.41
N CYS A 40 -30.25 3.43 -12.17
CA CYS A 40 -30.80 2.11 -12.47
C CYS A 40 -31.88 2.22 -13.57
N LYS A 41 -31.55 1.79 -14.79
CA LYS A 41 -32.47 1.91 -15.94
C LYS A 41 -33.34 0.65 -16.06
N HIS A 42 -34.64 0.83 -16.27
CA HIS A 42 -35.59 -0.27 -16.49
C HIS A 42 -36.43 -0.08 -17.75
N LYS A 43 -37.07 -1.17 -18.20
CA LYS A 43 -37.98 -1.19 -19.35
C LYS A 43 -39.46 -1.35 -18.96
N PHE A 44 -39.79 -1.39 -17.67
CA PHE A 44 -41.19 -1.45 -17.21
C PHE A 44 -41.98 -0.20 -17.65
N SER A 45 -43.25 -0.41 -17.99
CA SER A 45 -44.18 0.67 -18.34
C SER A 45 -44.37 1.65 -17.17
N LYS A 46 -44.55 2.93 -17.48
CA LYS A 46 -44.80 3.99 -16.49
C LYS A 46 -46.10 3.80 -15.70
N SER A 47 -47.03 2.97 -16.19
CA SER A 47 -48.32 2.69 -15.56
C SER A 47 -48.27 1.63 -14.46
N VAL A 48 -47.12 0.99 -14.23
CA VAL A 48 -46.98 -0.11 -13.27
C VAL A 48 -46.31 0.37 -11.98
N SER A 49 -46.88 0.02 -10.83
CA SER A 49 -46.26 0.29 -9.53
C SER A 49 -44.98 -0.54 -9.37
N LEU A 50 -43.84 0.14 -9.14
CA LEU A 50 -42.53 -0.48 -9.00
C LEU A 50 -42.09 -0.49 -7.54
N ARG A 51 -41.60 -1.63 -7.06
CA ARG A 51 -40.85 -1.73 -5.79
C ARG A 51 -39.36 -1.81 -6.13
N ILE A 52 -38.60 -0.83 -5.64
CA ILE A 52 -37.17 -0.67 -5.87
C ILE A 52 -36.44 -1.00 -4.58
N GLU A 53 -35.40 -1.81 -4.68
CA GLU A 53 -34.49 -2.13 -3.58
C GLU A 53 -33.06 -1.89 -4.04
N TRP A 54 -32.27 -1.28 -3.17
CA TRP A 54 -30.83 -1.14 -3.37
C TRP A 54 -30.08 -1.93 -2.32
N LYS A 55 -29.04 -2.62 -2.78
CA LYS A 55 -28.14 -3.41 -1.94
C LYS A 55 -26.70 -3.04 -2.26
N LYS A 56 -25.82 -3.13 -1.26
CA LYS A 56 -24.37 -3.01 -1.41
C LYS A 56 -23.75 -4.39 -1.21
N ILE A 57 -23.04 -4.84 -2.23
CA ILE A 57 -22.28 -6.09 -2.23
C ILE A 57 -20.91 -5.80 -1.63
N GLN A 58 -20.58 -6.51 -0.58
CA GLN A 58 -19.30 -6.43 0.13
C GLN A 58 -18.67 -7.82 0.18
N SER A 59 -17.38 -7.91 0.54
CA SER A 59 -16.68 -9.20 0.66
C SER A 59 -17.28 -10.12 1.73
N GLN A 60 -17.88 -9.54 2.79
CA GLN A 60 -18.49 -10.27 3.91
C GLN A 60 -19.98 -10.57 3.71
N GLY A 61 -20.62 -10.11 2.62
CA GLY A 61 -22.03 -10.34 2.34
C GLY A 61 -22.73 -9.19 1.63
N VAL A 62 -24.06 -9.22 1.63
CA VAL A 62 -24.91 -8.20 0.99
C VAL A 62 -25.69 -7.44 2.06
N SER A 63 -25.67 -6.11 1.99
CA SER A 63 -26.41 -5.24 2.92
C SER A 63 -27.44 -4.41 2.17
N PHE A 64 -28.60 -4.16 2.76
CA PHE A 64 -29.57 -3.24 2.20
C PHE A 64 -29.07 -1.80 2.32
N VAL A 65 -29.24 -1.04 1.24
CA VAL A 65 -29.02 0.39 1.13
C VAL A 65 -30.35 1.14 1.10
N TYR A 66 -31.32 0.61 0.37
CA TYR A 66 -32.69 1.12 0.30
C TYR A 66 -33.66 -0.05 0.30
N TYR A 67 -34.57 -0.09 1.27
CA TYR A 67 -35.55 -1.15 1.45
C TYR A 67 -36.82 -0.59 2.12
N ASN A 68 -38.00 -1.11 1.75
CA ASN A 68 -39.29 -0.63 2.27
C ASN A 68 -39.45 0.90 2.24
N SER A 69 -39.00 1.51 1.15
CA SER A 69 -39.05 2.96 0.95
C SER A 69 -38.21 3.80 1.92
N GLU A 70 -37.20 3.20 2.56
CA GLU A 70 -36.29 3.90 3.47
C GLU A 70 -34.82 3.57 3.17
N PHE A 71 -33.93 4.54 3.38
CA PHE A 71 -32.48 4.33 3.37
C PHE A 71 -32.01 3.75 4.70
N THR A 72 -31.13 2.75 4.63
CA THR A 72 -30.60 2.03 5.78
C THR A 72 -29.10 2.26 5.96
N GLY A 73 -28.59 1.90 7.14
CA GLY A 73 -27.16 1.94 7.44
C GLY A 73 -26.58 3.35 7.43
N ASP A 74 -25.36 3.46 6.90
CA ASP A 74 -24.58 4.71 6.87
C ASP A 74 -25.08 5.71 5.82
N LEU A 75 -25.89 5.28 4.86
CA LEU A 75 -26.48 6.13 3.83
C LEU A 75 -27.77 6.84 4.30
N ARG A 76 -28.31 6.46 5.46
CA ARG A 76 -29.47 7.12 6.06
C ARG A 76 -29.15 8.59 6.34
N GLY A 77 -29.98 9.51 5.81
CA GLY A 77 -29.82 10.95 5.99
C GLY A 77 -28.82 11.63 5.05
N ARG A 78 -28.07 10.87 4.23
CA ARG A 78 -27.17 11.42 3.21
C ARG A 78 -27.43 10.89 1.80
N ALA A 79 -28.41 10.03 1.62
CA ALA A 79 -28.85 9.55 0.31
C ALA A 79 -30.32 9.91 0.04
N GLU A 80 -30.65 10.12 -1.23
CA GLU A 80 -32.00 10.40 -1.71
C GLU A 80 -32.32 9.58 -2.95
N MET A 81 -33.59 9.20 -3.11
CA MET A 81 -34.05 8.47 -4.29
C MET A 81 -34.23 9.45 -5.46
N LEU A 82 -33.72 9.09 -6.63
CA LEU A 82 -33.82 9.83 -7.88
C LEU A 82 -34.46 8.91 -8.94
N ASN A 83 -35.80 8.92 -9.01
CA ASN A 83 -36.60 7.95 -9.77
C ASN A 83 -36.32 6.50 -9.30
N THR A 84 -35.54 5.76 -10.09
CA THR A 84 -35.07 4.40 -9.78
C THR A 84 -33.60 4.37 -9.36
N GLY A 85 -32.90 5.49 -9.50
CA GLY A 85 -31.51 5.70 -9.07
C GLY A 85 -31.41 6.23 -7.65
N ILE A 86 -30.20 6.24 -7.09
CA ILE A 86 -29.93 6.88 -5.80
C ILE A 86 -28.86 7.97 -5.96
N ARG A 87 -29.05 9.11 -5.30
CA ARG A 87 -28.02 10.14 -5.13
C ARG A 87 -27.47 10.04 -3.72
N ILE A 88 -26.16 9.89 -3.60
CA ILE A 88 -25.42 9.88 -2.35
C ILE A 88 -24.70 11.22 -2.23
N ARG A 89 -24.93 11.95 -1.13
CA ARG A 89 -24.25 13.19 -0.77
C ARG A 89 -23.12 12.90 0.22
N ASN A 90 -22.14 13.81 0.27
CA ASN A 90 -20.97 13.70 1.16
C ASN A 90 -20.28 12.34 1.00
N VAL A 91 -19.94 12.02 -0.25
CA VAL A 91 -19.35 10.73 -0.62
C VAL A 91 -17.98 10.58 0.02
N THR A 92 -17.73 9.42 0.61
CA THR A 92 -16.45 9.05 1.23
C THR A 92 -15.86 7.82 0.55
N ARG A 93 -14.56 7.56 0.76
CA ARG A 93 -13.91 6.35 0.22
C ARG A 93 -14.65 5.05 0.55
N ARG A 94 -15.30 4.99 1.73
CA ARG A 94 -16.10 3.83 2.19
C ARG A 94 -17.33 3.56 1.33
N ASP A 95 -17.77 4.54 0.55
CA ASP A 95 -18.89 4.38 -0.37
C ASP A 95 -18.53 3.58 -1.61
N SER A 96 -17.24 3.43 -1.92
CA SER A 96 -16.80 2.58 -3.01
C SER A 96 -17.28 1.14 -2.82
N GLY A 97 -17.66 0.50 -3.91
CA GLY A 97 -18.14 -0.87 -3.91
C GLY A 97 -19.13 -1.15 -5.03
N THR A 98 -19.61 -2.39 -5.09
CA THR A 98 -20.61 -2.80 -6.06
C THR A 98 -22.00 -2.69 -5.45
N TYR A 99 -22.84 -1.86 -6.05
CA TYR A 99 -24.24 -1.68 -5.70
C TYR A 99 -25.11 -2.47 -6.66
N ARG A 100 -26.26 -2.88 -6.16
CA ARG A 100 -27.22 -3.70 -6.88
C ARG A 100 -28.59 -3.13 -6.70
N CYS A 101 -29.20 -2.80 -7.82
CA CYS A 101 -30.57 -2.32 -7.90
C CYS A 101 -31.46 -3.49 -8.33
N GLU A 102 -32.50 -3.77 -7.55
CA GLU A 102 -33.52 -4.76 -7.85
C GLU A 102 -34.86 -4.03 -7.98
N ILE A 103 -35.52 -4.18 -9.12
CA ILE A 103 -36.82 -3.58 -9.42
C ILE A 103 -37.82 -4.70 -9.64
N SER A 104 -38.91 -4.67 -8.88
CA SER A 104 -40.03 -5.57 -9.06
C SER A 104 -41.28 -4.81 -9.48
N ALA A 105 -41.94 -5.32 -10.52
CA ALA A 105 -43.16 -4.76 -11.09
C ALA A 105 -44.29 -5.78 -10.92
N LYS A 106 -45.37 -5.39 -10.25
CA LYS A 106 -46.58 -6.22 -10.17
C LYS A 106 -47.37 -6.06 -11.46
N SER A 107 -47.53 -7.15 -12.22
CA SER A 107 -48.34 -7.20 -13.44
C SER A 107 -49.49 -8.19 -13.29
N GLU A 108 -50.46 -8.13 -14.19
CA GLU A 108 -51.55 -9.12 -14.25
C GLU A 108 -51.02 -10.53 -14.53
N GLU A 109 -49.91 -10.65 -15.27
CA GLU A 109 -49.23 -11.92 -15.55
C GLU A 109 -48.27 -12.38 -14.41
N GLY A 110 -48.30 -11.71 -13.25
CA GLY A 110 -47.46 -12.01 -12.09
C GLY A 110 -46.37 -10.96 -11.82
N GLN A 111 -45.41 -11.30 -10.96
CA GLN A 111 -44.36 -10.37 -10.55
C GLN A 111 -43.15 -10.47 -11.49
N ARG A 112 -42.84 -9.36 -12.17
CA ARG A 112 -41.66 -9.26 -13.04
C ARG A 112 -40.51 -8.65 -12.26
N LEU A 113 -39.30 -9.20 -12.41
CA LEU A 113 -38.10 -8.76 -11.72
C LEU A 113 -37.07 -8.24 -12.75
N GLY A 114 -36.35 -7.19 -12.40
CA GLY A 114 -35.18 -6.70 -13.11
C GLY A 114 -34.08 -6.35 -12.11
N GLU A 115 -32.84 -6.62 -12.48
CA GLU A 115 -31.68 -6.37 -11.63
C GLU A 115 -30.56 -5.70 -12.43
N ALA A 116 -29.83 -4.78 -11.80
CA ALA A 116 -28.64 -4.16 -12.37
C ALA A 116 -27.56 -4.01 -11.30
N THR A 117 -26.31 -4.24 -11.68
CA THR A 117 -25.14 -4.02 -10.81
C THR A 117 -24.33 -2.81 -11.31
N ILE A 118 -23.86 -1.99 -10.37
CA ILE A 118 -23.12 -0.76 -10.63
C ILE A 118 -21.91 -0.73 -9.69
N THR A 119 -20.70 -0.56 -10.22
CA THR A 119 -19.50 -0.38 -9.39
C THR A 119 -19.21 1.10 -9.22
N LEU A 120 -19.30 1.57 -7.98
CA LEU A 120 -18.89 2.92 -7.59
C LEU A 120 -17.43 2.89 -7.15
N THR A 121 -16.59 3.71 -7.78
CA THR A 121 -15.21 3.95 -7.34
C THR A 121 -15.08 5.42 -6.98
N VAL A 122 -14.84 5.69 -5.70
CA VAL A 122 -14.61 7.05 -5.21
C VAL A 122 -13.16 7.44 -5.48
N LEU A 123 -12.99 8.54 -6.21
CA LEU A 123 -11.68 9.08 -6.55
C LEU A 123 -11.23 10.08 -5.48
N VAL A 124 -9.99 9.93 -5.05
CA VAL A 124 -9.39 10.76 -3.98
C VAL A 124 -8.00 11.16 -4.45
N ALA A 125 -7.71 12.46 -4.45
CA ALA A 125 -6.38 12.97 -4.75
C ALA A 125 -5.38 12.50 -3.68
N PRO A 126 -4.08 12.37 -4.00
CA PRO A 126 -3.07 11.99 -3.03
C PRO A 126 -2.96 13.04 -1.92
N THR A 127 -2.69 12.63 -0.68
CA THR A 127 -2.21 13.57 0.35
C THR A 127 -0.69 13.62 0.37
N THR A 128 -0.12 14.47 1.24
CA THR A 128 1.32 14.67 1.32
C THR A 128 2.02 13.37 1.72
N PRO A 129 2.86 12.77 0.84
CA PRO A 129 3.50 11.50 1.15
C PRO A 129 4.52 11.64 2.28
N VAL A 130 4.72 10.55 3.01
CA VAL A 130 5.79 10.43 4.02
C VAL A 130 7.02 9.82 3.36
N CYS A 131 8.13 10.56 3.37
CA CYS A 131 9.42 10.09 2.87
C CYS A 131 10.33 9.64 3.99
N GLU A 132 10.95 8.46 3.86
CA GLU A 132 12.00 7.96 4.73
C GLU A 132 13.32 7.95 3.94
N VAL A 133 14.26 8.79 4.39
CA VAL A 133 15.58 8.94 3.78
C VAL A 133 16.59 8.93 4.94
N PRO A 134 17.56 8.01 4.97
CA PRO A 134 18.61 8.01 5.98
C PRO A 134 19.41 9.32 5.93
N SER A 135 19.71 9.90 7.08
CA SER A 135 20.55 11.12 7.16
C SER A 135 21.97 10.86 6.68
N SER A 136 22.48 9.65 6.90
CA SER A 136 23.82 9.23 6.54
C SER A 136 23.84 7.79 6.05
N ALA A 137 24.76 7.49 5.14
CA ALA A 137 25.09 6.15 4.68
C ALA A 137 26.59 6.04 4.43
N MET A 138 27.08 4.81 4.30
CA MET A 138 28.49 4.55 4.10
C MET A 138 28.72 3.98 2.69
N THR A 139 29.74 4.45 1.99
CA THR A 139 30.09 3.96 0.65
C THR A 139 30.20 2.43 0.64
N GLY A 140 29.58 1.79 -0.36
CA GLY A 140 29.56 0.34 -0.50
C GLY A 140 28.34 -0.35 0.13
N THR A 141 27.55 0.35 0.95
CA THR A 141 26.37 -0.23 1.61
C THR A 141 25.11 -0.22 0.72
N VAL A 142 24.14 -1.05 1.09
CA VAL A 142 22.79 -1.05 0.49
C VAL A 142 21.94 -0.03 1.24
N VAL A 143 21.25 0.84 0.52
CA VAL A 143 20.38 1.87 1.10
C VAL A 143 19.04 1.89 0.39
N GLN A 144 17.96 1.91 1.17
CA GLN A 144 16.59 2.01 0.67
C GLN A 144 15.94 3.29 1.17
N LEU A 145 15.40 4.06 0.24
CA LEU A 145 14.53 5.21 0.52
C LEU A 145 13.09 4.76 0.27
N SER A 146 12.16 5.24 1.10
CA SER A 146 10.73 4.91 0.97
C SER A 146 9.88 6.18 0.90
N CYS A 147 8.81 6.12 0.13
CA CYS A 147 7.84 7.21 -0.05
C CYS A 147 6.45 6.58 -0.04
N LYS A 148 5.58 6.98 0.89
CA LYS A 148 4.28 6.35 1.07
C LYS A 148 3.17 7.35 1.29
N GLU A 149 2.05 7.10 0.62
CA GLU A 149 0.78 7.80 0.76
C GLU A 149 -0.38 6.79 0.70
N THR A 150 -1.41 6.94 1.55
CA THR A 150 -2.46 5.93 1.74
C THR A 150 -3.86 6.37 1.33
N GLU A 151 -4.09 7.66 1.12
CA GLU A 151 -5.43 8.20 0.88
C GLU A 151 -5.80 8.23 -0.60
N GLY A 152 -4.81 8.31 -1.49
CA GLY A 152 -5.02 8.33 -2.94
C GLY A 152 -5.85 7.16 -3.45
N SER A 153 -6.90 7.46 -4.21
CA SER A 153 -7.74 6.48 -4.92
C SER A 153 -7.95 6.95 -6.37
N PRO A 154 -7.42 6.23 -7.39
CA PRO A 154 -6.67 4.98 -7.31
C PRO A 154 -5.32 5.14 -6.56
N PRO A 155 -4.66 4.04 -6.16
CA PRO A 155 -3.36 4.10 -5.49
C PRO A 155 -2.35 4.94 -6.28
N SER A 156 -1.59 5.77 -5.57
CA SER A 156 -0.62 6.68 -6.16
C SER A 156 0.61 5.95 -6.71
N GLU A 157 1.14 6.51 -7.79
CA GLU A 157 2.49 6.27 -8.26
C GLU A 157 3.44 7.35 -7.74
N TYR A 158 4.72 6.99 -7.61
CA TYR A 158 5.73 7.78 -6.95
C TYR A 158 6.90 8.09 -7.87
N GLN A 159 7.37 9.33 -7.84
CA GLN A 159 8.53 9.79 -8.58
C GLN A 159 9.55 10.42 -7.62
N TRP A 160 10.76 9.89 -7.60
CA TRP A 160 11.84 10.43 -6.78
C TRP A 160 12.61 11.53 -7.50
N TYR A 161 13.10 12.47 -6.69
CA TYR A 161 13.92 13.60 -7.10
C TYR A 161 15.17 13.64 -6.24
N LYS A 162 16.29 14.02 -6.87
CA LYS A 162 17.56 14.31 -6.20
C LYS A 162 18.06 15.68 -6.65
N ASN A 163 18.32 16.57 -5.71
CA ASN A 163 18.78 17.94 -5.96
C ASN A 163 17.85 18.68 -6.96
N GLY A 164 16.54 18.46 -6.84
CA GLY A 164 15.53 19.04 -7.73
C GLY A 164 15.35 18.33 -9.08
N VAL A 165 16.16 17.32 -9.41
CA VAL A 165 16.09 16.60 -10.70
C VAL A 165 15.39 15.27 -10.53
N ALA A 166 14.42 14.97 -11.41
CA ALA A 166 13.72 13.69 -11.40
C ALA A 166 14.68 12.54 -11.71
N LEU A 167 14.66 11.51 -10.86
CA LEU A 167 15.44 10.29 -11.05
C LEU A 167 14.80 9.42 -12.14
N LEU A 168 15.65 8.90 -13.03
CA LEU A 168 15.19 8.12 -14.17
C LEU A 168 14.91 6.68 -13.75
N GLU A 169 13.86 6.11 -14.34
CA GLU A 169 13.61 4.68 -14.22
C GLU A 169 14.58 3.91 -15.12
N LYS A 170 15.15 2.81 -14.59
CA LYS A 170 15.97 1.90 -15.39
C LYS A 170 15.04 1.05 -16.27
N THR A 171 14.63 1.58 -17.42
CA THR A 171 13.84 0.84 -18.39
C THR A 171 14.76 -0.07 -19.21
N ALA A 172 14.32 -1.31 -19.47
CA ALA A 172 15.05 -2.26 -20.33
C ALA A 172 15.27 -1.73 -21.77
N THR A 173 14.48 -0.74 -22.18
CA THR A 173 14.58 -0.03 -23.44
C THR A 173 15.57 1.15 -23.35
N GLY A 174 16.85 0.85 -23.58
CA GLY A 174 17.72 1.58 -24.52
C GLY A 174 17.94 3.10 -24.42
N ASN A 175 17.57 3.80 -23.36
CA ASN A 175 17.94 5.22 -23.22
C ASN A 175 19.38 5.33 -22.69
N ALA A 176 20.29 5.98 -23.45
CA ALA A 176 21.70 6.11 -23.08
C ALA A 176 21.93 6.75 -21.69
N ARG A 177 20.99 7.58 -21.19
CA ARG A 177 21.03 8.14 -19.82
C ARG A 177 20.65 7.14 -18.72
N ALA A 178 19.91 6.08 -19.04
CA ALA A 178 19.51 5.03 -18.10
C ALA A 178 20.60 3.96 -17.88
N ALA A 179 21.60 3.91 -18.77
CA ALA A 179 22.72 2.95 -18.67
C ALA A 179 23.60 3.15 -17.43
N ASN A 180 23.66 4.38 -16.91
CA ASN A 180 24.48 4.77 -15.76
C ASN A 180 23.69 4.82 -14.43
N VAL A 181 22.47 4.29 -14.41
CA VAL A 181 21.63 4.28 -13.21
C VAL A 181 22.06 3.15 -12.28
N THR A 182 22.56 3.51 -11.10
CA THR A 182 23.04 2.61 -10.03
C THR A 182 21.95 2.19 -9.03
N TYR A 183 20.74 2.72 -9.19
CA TYR A 183 19.60 2.47 -8.31
C TYR A 183 18.43 1.79 -9.04
N THR A 184 17.51 1.21 -8.27
CA THR A 184 16.24 0.68 -8.77
C THR A 184 15.09 1.43 -8.13
N MET A 185 14.16 1.93 -8.94
CA MET A 185 12.98 2.65 -8.46
C MET A 185 11.74 1.83 -8.77
N ASN A 186 10.86 1.65 -7.79
CA ASN A 186 9.55 1.05 -7.98
C ASN A 186 8.47 2.10 -7.71
N LYS A 187 7.93 2.66 -8.80
CA LYS A 187 6.91 3.72 -8.77
C LYS A 187 5.61 3.32 -8.09
N LYS A 188 5.29 2.03 -7.96
CA LYS A 188 4.06 1.58 -7.28
C LYS A 188 4.23 1.50 -5.77
N SER A 189 5.41 1.05 -5.32
CA SER A 189 5.72 0.94 -3.89
C SER A 189 6.33 2.20 -3.28
N GLY A 190 6.82 3.12 -4.12
CA GLY A 190 7.55 4.32 -3.69
C GLY A 190 8.99 4.06 -3.25
N THR A 191 9.51 2.86 -3.49
CA THR A 191 10.85 2.46 -3.06
C THR A 191 11.92 2.89 -4.07
N LEU A 192 13.01 3.46 -3.57
CA LEU A 192 14.24 3.73 -4.30
C LEU A 192 15.40 3.01 -3.61
N LEU A 193 15.94 1.99 -4.27
CA LEU A 193 16.97 1.09 -3.73
C LEU A 193 18.31 1.32 -4.41
N PHE A 194 19.32 1.65 -3.61
CA PHE A 194 20.72 1.64 -3.99
C PHE A 194 21.34 0.33 -3.51
N ASN A 195 21.76 -0.54 -4.43
CA ASN A 195 22.47 -1.78 -4.07
C ASN A 195 23.89 -1.50 -3.57
N THR A 196 24.47 -0.38 -3.99
CA THR A 196 25.79 0.07 -3.55
C THR A 196 25.79 1.58 -3.65
N VAL A 197 25.76 2.27 -2.51
CA VAL A 197 25.86 3.73 -2.49
C VAL A 197 27.30 4.19 -2.69
N THR A 198 27.45 5.32 -3.35
CA THR A 198 28.71 6.01 -3.57
C THR A 198 28.64 7.42 -3.01
N LYS A 199 29.78 8.08 -2.83
CA LYS A 199 29.83 9.49 -2.42
C LYS A 199 29.00 10.42 -3.32
N ASN A 200 28.91 10.10 -4.60
CA ASN A 200 28.10 10.85 -5.57
C ASN A 200 26.60 10.75 -5.29
N ASP A 201 26.14 9.77 -4.52
CA ASP A 201 24.74 9.61 -4.09
C ASP A 201 24.39 10.54 -2.91
N THR A 202 25.33 11.32 -2.40
CA THR A 202 25.03 12.43 -1.48
C THR A 202 24.10 13.46 -2.14
N GLY A 203 23.07 13.90 -1.44
CA GLY A 203 22.18 14.94 -1.95
C GLY A 203 20.89 15.11 -1.16
N GLU A 204 20.05 15.97 -1.70
CA GLU A 204 18.72 16.29 -1.19
C GLU A 204 17.66 15.52 -1.97
N TYR A 205 16.91 14.69 -1.27
CA TYR A 205 15.91 13.79 -1.82
C TYR A 205 14.51 14.19 -1.40
N PHE A 206 13.58 14.13 -2.35
CA PHE A 206 12.14 14.16 -2.08
C PHE A 206 11.43 13.31 -3.12
N CYS A 207 10.18 12.98 -2.83
CA CYS A 207 9.33 12.20 -3.71
C CYS A 207 7.99 12.91 -3.91
N GLU A 208 7.44 12.74 -5.10
CA GLU A 208 6.13 13.19 -5.50
C GLU A 208 5.19 11.99 -5.68
N ALA A 209 3.99 12.06 -5.10
CA ALA A 209 2.91 11.10 -5.27
C ALA A 209 1.85 11.67 -6.22
N SER A 210 1.44 10.87 -7.20
CA SER A 210 0.39 11.22 -8.18
C SER A 210 -0.45 10.01 -8.52
N ASN A 211 -1.76 10.18 -8.66
CA ASN A 211 -2.67 9.14 -9.13
C ASN A 211 -3.56 9.60 -10.31
N GLY A 212 -3.18 10.73 -10.94
CA GLY A 212 -3.97 11.37 -12.00
C GLY A 212 -5.22 12.11 -11.51
N ILE A 213 -5.50 12.11 -10.19
CA ILE A 213 -6.63 12.81 -9.58
C ILE A 213 -6.12 14.02 -8.81
N GLY A 214 -6.61 15.21 -9.17
CA GLY A 214 -6.18 16.45 -8.54
C GLY A 214 -4.71 16.77 -8.79
N LEU A 215 -4.09 17.48 -7.84
CA LEU A 215 -2.68 17.85 -7.91
C LEU A 215 -1.80 16.79 -7.26
N SER A 216 -0.61 16.60 -7.82
CA SER A 216 0.43 15.82 -7.16
C SER A 216 0.86 16.45 -5.84
N GLN A 217 1.28 15.61 -4.90
CA GLN A 217 1.75 16.03 -3.59
C GLN A 217 3.18 15.58 -3.38
N LYS A 218 3.99 16.41 -2.72
CA LYS A 218 5.42 16.15 -2.48
C LYS A 218 5.75 16.16 -1.00
N CYS A 219 6.62 15.24 -0.58
CA CYS A 219 7.12 15.24 0.79
C CYS A 219 8.16 16.34 1.02
N SER A 220 8.48 16.60 2.29
CA SER A 220 9.59 17.47 2.67
C SER A 220 10.92 16.94 2.15
N VAL A 221 11.80 17.85 1.74
CA VAL A 221 13.17 17.52 1.33
C VAL A 221 13.96 16.93 2.50
N LYS A 222 14.65 15.82 2.26
CA LYS A 222 15.55 15.16 3.23
C LYS A 222 16.93 14.99 2.63
N ARG A 223 17.96 15.31 3.40
CA ARG A 223 19.36 15.18 2.96
C ARG A 223 19.94 13.84 3.39
N MET A 224 20.57 13.14 2.45
CA MET A 224 21.38 11.95 2.69
C MET A 224 22.85 12.29 2.43
N GLN A 225 23.71 12.02 3.42
CA GLN A 225 25.16 12.18 3.33
C GLN A 225 25.84 10.81 3.19
N VAL A 226 26.66 10.61 2.17
CA VAL A 226 27.41 9.34 1.99
C VAL A 226 28.88 9.56 2.30
N ASP A 227 29.38 8.84 3.30
CA ASP A 227 30.76 8.95 3.78
C ASP A 227 31.57 7.68 3.45
N ASP A 228 32.87 7.86 3.20
CA ASP A 228 33.79 6.77 2.94
C ASP A 228 34.35 6.19 4.25
N LEU A 229 34.75 4.91 4.25
CA LEU A 229 35.46 4.34 5.40
C LEU A 229 36.79 5.07 5.58
N ASN A 230 37.04 5.66 6.75
CA ASN A 230 38.34 6.25 7.05
C ASN A 230 39.39 5.17 7.40
N VAL A 231 39.84 4.44 6.38
CA VAL A 231 40.82 3.35 6.51
C VAL A 231 42.10 3.85 7.18
N SER A 232 42.56 5.06 6.86
CA SER A 232 43.75 5.66 7.47
C SER A 232 43.57 5.87 8.98
N GLY A 233 42.41 6.39 9.40
CA GLY A 233 42.07 6.54 10.81
C GLY A 233 42.03 5.21 11.56
N ILE A 234 41.43 4.18 10.95
CA ILE A 234 41.36 2.83 11.53
C ILE A 234 42.78 2.25 11.69
N ILE A 235 43.60 2.30 10.64
CA ILE A 235 44.98 1.79 10.69
C ILE A 235 45.78 2.54 11.76
N THR A 236 45.68 3.87 11.82
CA THR A 236 46.39 4.68 12.81
C THR A 236 46.00 4.31 14.23
N ALA A 237 44.71 4.13 14.50
CA ALA A 237 44.21 3.71 15.81
C ALA A 237 44.70 2.31 16.19
N VAL A 238 44.66 1.35 15.25
CA VAL A 238 45.13 -0.02 15.49
C VAL A 238 46.63 -0.06 15.78
N VAL A 239 47.43 0.66 15.00
CA VAL A 239 48.89 0.76 15.21
C VAL A 239 49.20 1.40 16.56
N PHE A 240 48.49 2.47 16.93
CA PHE A 240 48.67 3.12 18.22
C PHE A 240 48.37 2.17 19.39
N VAL A 241 47.25 1.45 19.35
CA VAL A 241 46.90 0.46 20.38
C VAL A 241 47.93 -0.67 20.46
N ALA A 242 48.41 -1.16 19.31
CA ALA A 242 49.45 -2.20 19.26
C ALA A 242 50.78 -1.74 19.90
N LEU A 243 51.20 -0.49 19.64
CA LEU A 243 52.40 0.09 20.26
C LEU A 243 52.28 0.23 21.77
N VAL A 244 51.11 0.66 22.26
CA VAL A 244 50.84 0.74 23.71
C VAL A 244 50.91 -0.65 24.33
N MET A 245 50.25 -1.65 23.75
CA MET A 245 50.28 -3.03 24.24
C MET A 245 51.69 -3.61 24.25
N ALA A 246 52.49 -3.37 23.20
CA ALA A 246 53.88 -3.80 23.14
C ALA A 246 54.73 -3.13 24.23
N SER A 247 54.56 -1.83 24.44
CA SER A 247 55.28 -1.08 25.48
C SER A 247 54.94 -1.57 26.89
N CYS A 248 53.66 -1.84 27.17
CA CYS A 248 53.22 -2.41 28.44
C CYS A 248 53.78 -3.83 28.63
N GLY A 249 53.72 -4.67 27.59
CA GLY A 249 54.26 -6.04 27.63
C GLY A 249 55.77 -6.06 27.89
N LEU A 250 56.53 -5.18 27.21
CA LEU A 250 57.96 -5.01 27.45
C LEU A 250 58.25 -4.49 28.87
N GLY A 251 57.44 -3.57 29.37
CA GLY A 251 57.53 -3.07 30.75
C GLY A 251 57.35 -4.19 31.79
N VAL A 252 56.33 -5.03 31.61
CA VAL A 252 56.08 -6.20 32.47
C VAL A 252 57.24 -7.20 32.38
N TYR A 253 57.69 -7.52 31.17
CA TYR A 253 58.83 -8.42 30.96
C TYR A 253 60.10 -7.92 31.64
N TYR A 254 60.40 -6.62 31.48
CA TYR A 254 61.56 -5.99 32.13
C TYR A 254 61.43 -6.03 33.66
N ALA A 255 60.24 -5.73 34.18
CA ALA A 255 59.98 -5.75 35.62
C ALA A 255 60.11 -7.16 36.22
N GLN A 256 59.65 -8.19 35.50
CA GLN A 256 59.86 -9.60 35.85
C GLN A 256 61.35 -9.96 35.83
N LYS A 257 62.08 -9.59 34.77
CA LYS A 257 63.52 -9.89 34.64
C LYS A 257 64.37 -9.24 35.72
N LYS A 258 64.04 -8.01 36.14
CA LYS A 258 64.74 -7.30 37.23
C LYS A 258 64.27 -7.68 38.64
N GLY A 259 63.33 -8.61 38.78
CA GLY A 259 62.91 -9.14 40.08
C GLY A 259 61.98 -8.21 40.88
N TYR A 260 61.34 -7.23 40.24
CA TYR A 260 60.41 -6.33 40.93
C TYR A 260 59.11 -7.03 41.35
N PHE A 261 58.74 -8.11 40.67
CA PHE A 261 57.62 -8.97 41.06
C PHE A 261 58.11 -10.17 41.89
N THR A 262 58.42 -9.93 43.16
CA THR A 262 58.63 -11.01 44.13
C THR A 262 57.28 -11.60 44.55
N SER A 263 57.07 -12.89 44.27
CA SER A 263 55.89 -13.61 44.77
C SER A 263 55.98 -13.75 46.29
N LYS A 264 55.07 -13.10 47.02
CA LYS A 264 54.88 -13.38 48.46
C LYS A 264 54.32 -14.81 48.59
N LYS A 265 55.16 -15.78 48.95
CA LYS A 265 54.72 -17.08 49.47
C LYS A 265 54.64 -17.05 51.00
N ALA A 266 53.42 -17.35 51.48
CA ALA A 266 53.01 -17.93 52.75
C ALA A 266 53.46 -17.30 54.09
N LEU A 267 52.48 -16.82 54.88
CA LEU A 267 52.58 -16.69 56.33
C LEU A 267 52.56 -18.09 56.98
N PRO A 268 53.48 -18.41 57.91
CA PRO A 268 53.27 -19.49 58.86
C PRO A 268 52.46 -18.97 60.05
N SER A 269 51.35 -19.66 60.32
CA SER A 269 50.60 -19.62 61.58
C SER A 269 51.55 -19.90 62.77
N LYS A 270 51.71 -18.94 63.67
CA LYS A 270 52.19 -19.19 65.04
C LYS A 270 51.00 -19.22 65.98
N TYR A 271 50.61 -20.41 66.40
CA TYR A 271 49.88 -20.62 67.66
C TYR A 271 50.94 -21.01 68.71
N PRO A 272 51.01 -20.36 69.88
CA PRO A 272 51.80 -20.86 70.98
C PRO A 272 50.97 -21.90 71.77
N ASP A 273 51.58 -23.07 72.01
CA ASP A 273 51.06 -24.05 72.96
C ASP A 273 50.91 -23.44 74.35
N ALA A 274 49.76 -23.71 74.97
CA ALA A 274 49.52 -23.49 76.38
C ALA A 274 49.43 -24.85 77.08
N ARG A 275 50.35 -25.04 78.03
CA ARG A 275 50.40 -26.02 79.13
C ARG A 275 51.05 -27.38 78.83
#